data_AF-A0A4Q9PAT9-F1
#
_entry.id   AF-A0A4Q9PAT9-F1
#
_cell.length_a   1.000
_cell.length_b   1.000
_cell.length_c   1.000
_cell.angle_alpha   90.00
_cell.angle_beta   90.00
_cell.angle_gamma   90.00
#
_symmetry.space_group_name_H-M   'P 1'
#
loop_
_entity.id
_entity.type
_entity.pdbx_description
1 polymer ?
#
loop_
_entity_poly.entity_id
_entity_poly.type
_entity_poly.pdbx_seq_one_letter_code
_entity_poly.pdbx_strand_id
1 'polypeptide(L)'
;MFLNANSSRLPLLNPPTMRSLALPVEVIESVVDCCSEDTYTILAFTLTCRDLHPRSIRVLFTEVRLRNRDRLFALCDVLKARPERQPMVQSLSVMWERFAPFPLLSILPSLRHITFFRSGFRLGGVQCHQSTLLCCRRFGGGLRSLTIRHARFTSCTAFLRFLSAFPSIEDLTCERLIRVGTVEASPLVQKRLSRQLCLRTLNVSAVMVVSVWFLDGSSIFSSDRYFPR
;
A
#
# COMPACT_ATOMS: atom_id res chain seq x y z
N MET A 1 -56.11 56.40 40.26
CA MET A 1 -54.81 57.07 40.11
C MET A 1 -53.75 56.04 40.48
N PHE A 2 -52.99 55.57 39.48
CA PHE A 2 -51.60 55.02 39.48
C PHE A 2 -51.08 54.31 40.76
N LEU A 3 -50.41 53.14 40.76
CA LEU A 3 -49.68 52.38 39.72
C LEU A 3 -49.44 50.93 40.16
N ASN A 4 -49.37 50.07 39.15
CA ASN A 4 -48.91 48.69 39.09
C ASN A 4 -47.38 48.60 39.38
N ALA A 5 -46.93 47.53 40.05
CA ALA A 5 -45.52 47.12 40.08
C ALA A 5 -45.41 45.60 40.05
N ASN A 6 -45.28 45.11 38.81
CA ASN A 6 -44.91 43.76 38.40
C ASN A 6 -43.85 43.12 39.30
N SER A 7 -44.19 41.98 39.90
CA SER A 7 -43.19 41.03 40.42
C SER A 7 -42.63 40.24 39.22
N SER A 8 -41.56 40.78 38.64
CA SER A 8 -40.81 40.17 37.54
C SER A 8 -40.17 38.87 38.03
N ARG A 9 -40.70 37.75 37.52
CA ARG A 9 -40.06 36.44 37.57
C ARG A 9 -38.64 36.57 37.01
N LEU A 10 -37.66 36.15 37.81
CA LEU A 10 -36.27 35.98 37.40
C LEU A 10 -36.23 35.18 36.08
N PRO A 11 -35.41 35.57 35.09
CA PRO A 11 -35.19 34.73 33.94
C PRO A 11 -34.49 33.46 34.42
N LEU A 12 -35.17 32.32 34.27
CA LEU A 12 -34.55 31.01 34.36
C LEU A 12 -33.33 31.05 33.43
N LEU A 13 -32.12 31.01 33.99
CA LEU A 13 -30.93 30.75 33.20
C LEU A 13 -31.19 29.41 32.51
N ASN A 14 -31.43 29.46 31.20
CA ASN A 14 -31.36 28.27 30.37
C ASN A 14 -30.00 27.63 30.68
N PRO A 15 -29.94 26.35 31.10
CA PRO A 15 -28.65 25.66 31.14
C PRO A 15 -28.02 25.83 29.76
N PRO A 16 -26.69 26.03 29.66
CA PRO A 16 -26.07 26.06 28.36
C PRO A 16 -26.45 24.73 27.71
N THR A 17 -27.34 24.78 26.71
CA THR A 17 -27.46 23.71 25.75
C THR A 17 -26.03 23.48 25.33
N MET A 18 -25.45 22.35 25.73
CA MET A 18 -24.23 21.83 25.14
C MET A 18 -24.60 21.64 23.67
N ARG A 19 -24.49 22.74 22.90
CA ARG A 19 -24.41 22.70 21.46
C ARG A 19 -23.31 21.68 21.23
N SER A 20 -23.68 20.57 20.62
CA SER A 20 -22.75 19.55 20.16
C SER A 20 -21.48 20.28 19.73
N LEU A 21 -20.39 20.13 20.47
CA LEU A 21 -19.07 20.68 20.13
C LEU A 21 -18.56 19.83 18.95
N ALA A 22 -19.30 19.85 17.85
CA ALA A 22 -18.95 19.21 16.62
C ALA A 22 -17.83 20.05 16.03
N LEU A 23 -16.64 19.46 16.01
CA LEU A 23 -15.51 20.05 15.31
C LEU A 23 -15.89 20.21 13.83
N PRO A 24 -15.46 21.30 13.16
CA PRO A 24 -15.58 21.40 11.72
C PRO A 24 -15.00 20.18 11.02
N VAL A 25 -15.62 19.75 9.92
CA VAL A 25 -15.21 18.54 9.20
C VAL A 25 -13.76 18.63 8.73
N GLU A 26 -13.30 19.82 8.37
CA GLU A 26 -11.93 20.10 7.92
C GLU A 26 -10.91 19.83 9.05
N VAL A 27 -11.27 20.17 10.29
CA VAL A 27 -10.43 19.91 11.47
C VAL A 27 -10.38 18.41 11.75
N ILE A 28 -11.51 17.73 11.68
CA ILE A 28 -11.60 16.27 11.83
C ILE A 28 -10.74 15.56 10.77
N GLU A 29 -10.88 15.96 9.51
CA GLU A 29 -10.11 15.38 8.41
C GLU A 29 -8.62 15.63 8.58
N SER A 30 -8.23 16.86 8.94
CA SER A 30 -6.82 17.22 9.18
C SER A 30 -6.20 16.40 10.31
N VAL A 31 -6.90 16.25 11.45
CA VAL A 31 -6.40 15.43 12.58
C VAL A 31 -6.18 13.98 12.18
N VAL A 32 -7.14 13.40 11.46
CA VAL A 32 -7.03 12.00 10.99
C VAL A 32 -5.91 11.87 9.96
N ASP A 33 -5.77 12.83 9.04
CA ASP A 33 -4.75 12.81 8.01
C ASP A 33 -3.33 12.96 8.60
N CYS A 34 -3.15 13.78 9.64
CA CYS A 34 -1.90 13.88 10.40
C CYS A 34 -1.48 12.57 11.07
N CYS A 35 -2.43 11.69 11.39
CA CYS A 35 -2.18 10.41 12.04
C CYS A 35 -2.22 9.22 11.07
N SER A 36 -2.37 9.46 9.76
CA SER A 36 -2.66 8.42 8.76
C SER A 36 -1.62 7.29 8.68
N GLU A 37 -0.36 7.56 9.02
CA GLU A 37 0.72 6.56 9.04
C GLU A 37 0.70 5.66 10.28
N ASP A 38 0.03 6.08 11.36
CA ASP A 38 -0.08 5.31 12.60
C ASP A 38 -1.43 4.58 12.68
N THR A 39 -1.42 3.33 12.21
CA THR A 39 -2.58 2.44 12.23
C THR A 39 -3.19 2.26 13.62
N TYR A 40 -2.38 2.29 14.70
CA TYR A 40 -2.90 2.11 16.05
C TYR A 40 -3.72 3.32 16.50
N THR A 41 -3.21 4.53 16.23
CA THR A 41 -3.91 5.78 16.52
C THR A 41 -5.20 5.90 15.72
N ILE A 42 -5.17 5.59 14.42
CA ILE A 42 -6.40 5.60 13.59
C ILE A 42 -7.42 4.58 14.10
N LEU A 43 -6.98 3.39 14.51
CA LEU A 43 -7.87 2.38 15.09
C LEU A 43 -8.47 2.86 16.42
N ALA A 44 -7.68 3.52 17.27
CA ALA A 44 -8.18 4.13 18.50
C ALA A 44 -9.26 5.19 18.19
N PHE A 45 -9.07 6.02 17.16
CA PHE A 45 -10.10 6.98 16.73
C PHE A 45 -11.40 6.30 16.32
N THR A 46 -11.33 5.19 15.57
CA THR A 46 -12.54 4.43 15.21
C THR A 46 -13.29 3.86 16.41
N LEU A 47 -12.59 3.55 17.50
CA LEU A 47 -13.20 2.92 18.68
C LEU A 47 -13.71 3.94 19.71
N THR A 48 -13.12 5.13 19.75
CA THR A 48 -13.34 6.10 20.84
C THR A 48 -14.19 7.29 20.44
N CYS A 49 -14.16 7.74 19.18
CA CYS A 49 -14.81 8.98 18.75
C CYS A 49 -15.75 8.78 17.56
N ARG A 50 -17.03 9.08 17.76
CA ARG A 50 -18.06 8.95 16.71
C ARG A 50 -17.85 9.91 15.54
N ASP A 51 -17.33 11.10 15.82
CA ASP A 51 -17.12 12.13 14.79
C ASP A 51 -15.88 11.82 13.93
N LEU A 52 -14.84 11.21 14.53
CA LEU A 52 -13.64 10.78 13.79
C LEU A 52 -13.84 9.45 13.06
N HIS A 53 -14.81 8.63 13.47
CA HIS A 53 -15.00 7.27 12.96
C HIS A 53 -15.16 7.20 11.43
N PRO A 54 -16.02 8.01 10.75
CA PRO A 54 -16.21 7.91 9.30
C PRO A 54 -14.92 8.16 8.50
N ARG A 55 -14.15 9.19 8.87
CA ARG A 55 -12.89 9.51 8.20
C ARG A 55 -11.80 8.49 8.54
N SER A 56 -11.72 8.06 9.79
CA SER A 56 -10.73 7.08 10.25
C SER A 56 -10.90 5.72 9.59
N ILE A 57 -12.14 5.22 9.47
CA ILE A 57 -12.43 4.01 8.70
C ILE A 57 -12.00 4.18 7.24
N ARG A 58 -12.30 5.34 6.63
CA ARG A 58 -11.87 5.60 5.25
C ARG A 58 -10.36 5.49 5.09
N VAL A 59 -9.59 6.10 5.99
CA VAL A 59 -8.12 6.02 5.97
C VAL A 59 -7.61 4.59 6.18
N LEU A 60 -8.19 3.81 7.09
CA LEU A 60 -7.81 2.40 7.31
C LEU A 60 -8.02 1.52 6.08
N PHE A 61 -9.05 1.78 5.29
CA PHE A 61 -9.31 1.02 4.07
C PHE A 61 -8.52 1.53 2.87
N THR A 62 -8.04 2.77 2.86
CA THR A 62 -7.24 3.33 1.74
C THR A 62 -5.99 2.52 1.44
N GLU A 63 -5.19 2.22 2.48
CA GLU A 63 -3.98 1.39 2.36
C GLU A 63 -4.07 0.17 3.28
N VAL A 64 -4.14 -1.01 2.67
CA VAL A 64 -4.24 -2.27 3.42
C VAL A 64 -2.94 -3.06 3.33
N ARG A 65 -2.36 -3.40 4.49
CA ARG A 65 -1.12 -4.18 4.60
C ARG A 65 -1.41 -5.63 5.02
N LEU A 66 -1.12 -6.58 4.14
CA LEU A 66 -1.38 -8.01 4.35
C LEU A 66 -0.09 -8.80 4.58
N ARG A 67 0.03 -9.38 5.78
CA ARG A 67 1.21 -10.14 6.22
C ARG A 67 1.03 -11.67 6.17
N ASN A 68 -0.20 -12.15 6.07
CA ASN A 68 -0.54 -13.57 6.02
C ASN A 68 -1.84 -13.81 5.23
N ARG A 69 -2.13 -15.08 4.96
CA ARG A 69 -3.32 -15.51 4.21
C ARG A 69 -4.61 -15.29 4.98
N ASP A 70 -4.59 -15.48 6.29
CA ASP A 70 -5.80 -15.35 7.13
C ASP A 70 -6.34 -13.92 7.08
N ARG A 71 -5.46 -12.92 7.12
CA ARG A 71 -5.84 -11.50 6.94
C ARG A 71 -6.38 -11.21 5.55
N LEU A 72 -5.86 -11.87 4.51
CA LEU A 72 -6.41 -11.75 3.17
C LEU A 72 -7.85 -12.28 3.11
N PHE A 73 -8.10 -13.48 3.66
CA PHE A 73 -9.44 -14.07 3.62
C PHE A 73 -10.42 -13.28 4.50
N ALA A 74 -10.00 -12.88 5.70
CA ALA A 74 -10.81 -12.02 6.56
C ALA A 74 -11.17 -10.70 5.88
N LEU A 75 -10.23 -10.08 5.16
CA LEU A 75 -10.53 -8.88 4.37
C LEU A 75 -11.52 -9.18 3.25
N CYS A 76 -11.37 -10.30 2.54
CA CYS A 76 -12.32 -10.70 1.51
C CYS A 76 -13.73 -10.87 2.09
N ASP A 77 -13.87 -11.50 3.25
CA ASP A 77 -15.17 -11.73 3.89
C ASP A 77 -15.81 -10.40 4.31
N VAL A 78 -15.03 -9.47 4.86
CA VAL A 78 -15.51 -8.12 5.21
C VAL A 78 -15.95 -7.35 3.96
N LEU A 79 -15.18 -7.41 2.87
CA LEU A 79 -15.49 -6.70 1.61
C LEU A 79 -16.67 -7.32 0.86
N LYS A 80 -16.90 -8.62 1.02
CA LYS A 80 -18.10 -9.29 0.49
C LYS A 80 -19.34 -8.96 1.32
N ALA A 81 -19.20 -8.89 2.64
CA ALA A 81 -20.30 -8.51 3.54
C ALA A 81 -20.67 -7.02 3.41
N ARG A 82 -19.70 -6.17 3.03
CA ARG A 82 -19.89 -4.72 2.86
C ARG A 82 -19.27 -4.22 1.54
N PRO A 83 -19.95 -4.44 0.41
CA PRO A 83 -19.47 -4.05 -0.92
C PRO A 83 -19.15 -2.56 -1.04
N GLU A 84 -19.82 -1.70 -0.27
CA GLU A 84 -19.59 -0.25 -0.22
C GLU A 84 -18.16 0.13 0.21
N ARG A 85 -17.42 -0.79 0.83
CA ARG A 85 -16.02 -0.60 1.24
C ARG A 85 -15.00 -0.97 0.18
N GLN A 86 -15.38 -1.74 -0.84
CA GLN A 86 -14.50 -2.14 -1.93
C GLN A 86 -13.83 -0.96 -2.67
N PRO A 87 -14.54 0.12 -3.05
CA PRO A 87 -13.91 1.26 -3.72
C PRO A 87 -13.00 2.09 -2.81
N MET A 88 -13.07 1.89 -1.48
CA MET A 88 -12.21 2.59 -0.53
C MET A 88 -10.77 2.06 -0.59
N VAL A 89 -10.57 0.79 -0.99
CA VAL A 89 -9.24 0.19 -1.06
C VAL A 89 -8.54 0.57 -2.34
N GLN A 90 -7.56 1.46 -2.23
CA GLN A 90 -6.81 2.02 -3.37
C GLN A 90 -5.37 1.53 -3.41
N SER A 91 -4.82 1.14 -2.27
CA SER A 91 -3.45 0.64 -2.11
C SER A 91 -3.42 -0.66 -1.33
N LEU A 92 -2.66 -1.64 -1.84
CA LEU A 92 -2.50 -2.95 -1.22
C LEU A 92 -1.02 -3.29 -1.06
N SER A 93 -0.58 -3.54 0.16
CA SER A 93 0.75 -4.08 0.43
C SER A 93 0.68 -5.57 0.73
N VAL A 94 1.42 -6.39 -0.01
CA VAL A 94 1.35 -7.85 0.06
C VAL A 94 2.73 -8.47 0.25
N MET A 95 2.78 -9.44 1.17
CA MET A 95 3.95 -10.29 1.31
C MET A 95 3.95 -11.41 0.26
N TRP A 96 4.54 -11.14 -0.89
CA TRP A 96 4.48 -12.00 -2.09
C TRP A 96 5.05 -13.42 -1.95
N GLU A 97 5.91 -13.67 -0.96
CA GLU A 97 6.47 -15.01 -0.73
C GLU A 97 5.46 -15.94 -0.06
N ARG A 98 4.44 -15.37 0.59
CA ARG A 98 3.49 -16.13 1.41
C ARG A 98 2.20 -16.44 0.67
N PHE A 99 1.76 -15.57 -0.24
CA PHE A 99 0.50 -15.75 -0.96
C PHE A 99 0.33 -14.82 -2.16
N ALA A 100 -0.53 -15.25 -3.08
CA ALA A 100 -1.03 -14.44 -4.19
C ALA A 100 -2.25 -13.63 -3.72
N PRO A 101 -2.34 -12.30 -3.98
CA PRO A 101 -3.50 -11.49 -3.62
C PRO A 101 -4.67 -11.64 -4.62
N PHE A 102 -4.80 -12.80 -5.26
CA PHE A 102 -5.76 -13.04 -6.35
C PHE A 102 -7.21 -12.66 -5.99
N PRO A 103 -7.79 -13.12 -4.87
CA PRO A 103 -9.19 -12.82 -4.55
C PRO A 103 -9.44 -11.32 -4.40
N LEU A 104 -8.44 -10.56 -3.94
CA LEU A 104 -8.54 -9.13 -3.74
C LEU A 104 -8.45 -8.35 -5.06
N LEU A 105 -7.57 -8.78 -5.97
CA LEU A 105 -7.45 -8.14 -7.28
C LEU A 105 -8.75 -8.25 -8.10
N SER A 106 -9.56 -9.30 -7.88
CA SER A 106 -10.85 -9.44 -8.56
C SER A 106 -11.99 -8.63 -7.96
N ILE A 107 -11.94 -8.28 -6.67
CA ILE A 107 -13.06 -7.61 -5.97
C ILE A 107 -12.81 -6.12 -5.73
N LEU A 108 -11.59 -5.61 -5.95
CA LEU A 108 -11.23 -4.23 -5.66
C LEU A 108 -11.22 -3.40 -6.95
N PRO A 109 -12.31 -2.70 -7.29
CA PRO A 109 -12.43 -1.97 -8.56
C PRO A 109 -11.56 -0.71 -8.61
N SER A 110 -11.20 -0.16 -7.45
CA SER A 110 -10.46 1.10 -7.33
C SER A 110 -9.00 0.90 -6.95
N LEU A 111 -8.50 -0.34 -6.98
CA LEU A 111 -7.12 -0.64 -6.65
C LEU A 111 -6.19 -0.11 -7.74
N ARG A 112 -5.35 0.87 -7.37
CA ARG A 112 -4.41 1.53 -8.28
C ARG A 112 -2.95 1.27 -7.92
N HIS A 113 -2.68 1.02 -6.63
CA HIS A 113 -1.34 0.88 -6.10
C HIS A 113 -1.17 -0.51 -5.49
N ILE A 114 -0.08 -1.19 -5.85
CA ILE A 114 0.30 -2.45 -5.22
C ILE A 114 1.76 -2.41 -4.78
N THR A 115 1.99 -2.77 -3.53
CA THR A 115 3.33 -2.89 -2.96
C THR A 115 3.62 -4.35 -2.68
N PHE A 116 4.64 -4.90 -3.33
CA PHE A 116 5.18 -6.20 -2.96
C PHE A 116 6.37 -6.03 -2.04
N PHE A 117 6.31 -6.69 -0.89
CA PHE A 117 7.41 -6.65 0.07
C PHE A 117 7.77 -8.04 0.58
N ARG A 118 9.02 -8.17 1.00
CA ARG A 118 9.55 -9.37 1.63
C ARG A 118 9.75 -9.16 3.13
N SER A 119 9.46 -10.18 3.93
CA SER A 119 9.87 -10.19 5.35
C SER A 119 11.24 -10.86 5.48
N GLY A 120 12.26 -10.05 5.78
CA GLY A 120 13.62 -10.52 6.12
C GLY A 120 14.55 -10.77 4.93
N PHE A 121 15.82 -11.05 5.26
CA PHE A 121 16.92 -11.27 4.31
C PHE A 121 17.12 -12.77 3.98
N ARG A 122 16.05 -13.53 3.77
CA ARG A 122 16.23 -14.94 3.39
C ARG A 122 17.03 -15.02 2.08
N LEU A 123 18.03 -15.89 2.03
CA LEU A 123 18.99 -16.00 0.91
C LEU A 123 18.37 -16.50 -0.40
N GLY A 124 17.09 -16.92 -0.39
CA GLY A 124 16.37 -17.36 -1.59
C GLY A 124 16.03 -16.18 -2.52
N GLY A 125 16.20 -16.38 -3.81
CA GLY A 125 15.71 -15.45 -4.84
C GLY A 125 14.19 -15.33 -4.83
N VAL A 126 13.67 -14.30 -5.47
CA VAL A 126 12.24 -14.05 -5.66
C VAL A 126 11.68 -15.16 -6.54
N GLN A 127 10.98 -16.10 -5.89
CA GLN A 127 10.11 -17.05 -6.57
C GLN A 127 8.69 -16.50 -6.46
N CYS A 128 8.37 -15.49 -7.27
CA CYS A 128 6.96 -15.14 -7.46
C CYS A 128 6.29 -16.36 -8.10
N HIS A 129 5.28 -16.93 -7.43
CA HIS A 129 4.58 -18.08 -7.98
C HIS A 129 3.93 -17.70 -9.31
N GLN A 130 4.04 -18.57 -10.33
CA GLN A 130 3.55 -18.27 -11.68
C GLN A 130 2.06 -17.91 -11.70
N SER A 131 1.25 -18.51 -10.80
CA SER A 131 -0.15 -18.15 -10.64
C SER A 131 -0.34 -16.70 -10.21
N THR A 132 0.50 -16.15 -9.33
CA THR A 132 0.46 -14.74 -8.92
C THR A 132 0.65 -13.82 -10.11
N LEU A 133 1.63 -14.11 -10.97
CA LEU A 133 1.90 -13.33 -12.17
C LEU A 133 0.73 -13.38 -13.16
N LEU A 134 0.15 -14.56 -13.38
CA LEU A 134 -1.03 -14.71 -14.24
C LEU A 134 -2.24 -13.94 -13.69
N CYS A 135 -2.43 -13.95 -12.37
CA CYS A 135 -3.49 -13.21 -11.71
C CYS A 135 -3.31 -11.69 -11.87
N CYS A 136 -2.10 -11.18 -11.61
CA CYS A 136 -1.77 -9.78 -11.83
C CYS A 136 -1.98 -9.37 -13.29
N ARG A 137 -1.63 -10.23 -14.25
CA ARG A 137 -1.86 -9.95 -15.66
C ARG A 137 -3.33 -9.88 -16.04
N ARG A 138 -4.17 -10.73 -15.45
CA ARG A 138 -5.59 -10.83 -15.79
C ARG A 138 -6.47 -9.81 -15.07
N PHE A 139 -6.15 -9.49 -13.82
CA PHE A 139 -6.98 -8.64 -12.95
C PHE A 139 -6.31 -7.31 -12.60
N GLY A 140 -5.00 -7.16 -12.85
CA GLY A 140 -4.24 -5.94 -12.55
C GLY A 140 -4.30 -4.86 -13.62
N GLY A 141 -5.28 -4.88 -14.53
CA GLY A 141 -5.41 -3.86 -15.58
C GLY A 141 -5.66 -2.44 -15.04
N GLY A 142 -6.20 -2.31 -13.82
CA GLY A 142 -6.39 -1.01 -13.14
C GLY A 142 -5.17 -0.50 -12.38
N LEU A 143 -4.11 -1.30 -12.24
CA LEU A 143 -2.93 -0.95 -11.47
C LEU A 143 -2.07 0.05 -12.24
N ARG A 144 -1.86 1.23 -11.64
CA ARG A 144 -1.04 2.30 -12.20
C ARG A 144 0.31 2.41 -11.52
N SER A 145 0.38 2.03 -10.24
CA SER A 145 1.60 2.16 -9.45
C SER A 145 2.00 0.82 -8.85
N LEU A 146 3.28 0.49 -9.00
CA LEU A 146 3.90 -0.71 -8.47
C LEU A 146 5.11 -0.34 -7.63
N THR A 147 5.09 -0.75 -6.37
CA THR A 147 6.23 -0.63 -5.47
C THR A 147 6.78 -2.01 -5.15
N ILE A 148 8.09 -2.19 -5.33
CA ILE A 148 8.80 -3.43 -5.03
C ILE A 148 9.81 -3.13 -3.92
N ARG A 149 9.64 -3.75 -2.77
CA ARG A 149 10.49 -3.55 -1.58
C ARG A 149 11.19 -4.85 -1.21
N HIS A 150 12.49 -4.78 -0.96
CA HIS A 150 13.28 -5.92 -0.45
C HIS A 150 13.23 -7.16 -1.35
N ALA A 151 13.30 -6.96 -2.66
CA ALA A 151 13.24 -8.04 -3.64
C ALA A 151 14.62 -8.46 -4.14
N ARG A 152 14.79 -9.78 -4.32
CA ARG A 152 16.01 -10.40 -4.87
C ARG A 152 15.75 -11.06 -6.21
N PHE A 153 16.15 -10.48 -7.33
CA PHE A 153 15.98 -11.12 -8.64
C PHE A 153 17.26 -11.88 -9.03
N THR A 154 17.10 -13.12 -9.49
CA THR A 154 18.21 -13.99 -9.96
C THR A 154 18.72 -13.62 -11.35
N SER A 155 17.96 -12.83 -12.11
CA SER A 155 18.37 -12.30 -13.40
C SER A 155 17.56 -11.06 -13.76
N CYS A 156 18.10 -10.25 -14.69
CA CYS A 156 17.34 -9.16 -15.28
C CYS A 156 16.10 -9.69 -16.02
N THR A 157 16.21 -10.84 -16.70
CA THR A 157 15.07 -11.48 -17.37
C THR A 157 13.94 -11.88 -16.40
N ALA A 158 14.25 -12.29 -15.17
CA ALA A 158 13.24 -12.60 -14.15
C ALA A 158 12.50 -11.34 -13.70
N PHE A 159 13.22 -10.24 -13.48
CA PHE A 159 12.64 -8.93 -13.17
C PHE A 159 11.75 -8.43 -14.31
N LEU A 160 12.24 -8.52 -15.54
CA LEU A 160 11.52 -8.13 -16.75
C LEU A 160 10.26 -8.99 -16.98
N ARG A 161 10.34 -10.31 -16.75
CA ARG A 161 9.16 -11.19 -16.76
C ARG A 161 8.14 -10.81 -15.70
N PHE A 162 8.60 -10.44 -14.50
CA PHE A 162 7.74 -9.95 -13.44
C PHE A 162 7.00 -8.67 -13.85
N LEU A 163 7.70 -7.67 -14.38
CA LEU A 163 7.08 -6.44 -14.87
C LEU A 163 6.09 -6.68 -16.02
N SER A 164 6.33 -7.68 -16.89
CA SER A 164 5.43 -8.03 -17.99
C SER A 164 4.02 -8.48 -17.56
N ALA A 165 3.86 -8.83 -16.28
CA ALA A 165 2.58 -9.18 -15.67
C ALA A 165 1.69 -7.96 -15.39
N PHE A 166 2.20 -6.75 -15.56
CA PHE A 166 1.45 -5.53 -15.26
C PHE A 166 1.42 -4.62 -16.49
N PRO A 167 0.33 -4.67 -17.28
CA PRO A 167 0.28 -4.01 -18.59
C PRO A 167 0.07 -2.50 -18.53
N SER A 168 -0.37 -1.95 -17.40
CA SER A 168 -0.86 -0.56 -17.30
C SER A 168 -0.11 0.29 -16.27
N ILE A 169 1.11 -0.13 -15.88
CA ILE A 169 1.90 0.62 -14.90
C ILE A 169 2.43 1.92 -15.51
N GLU A 170 2.18 3.00 -14.80
CA GLU A 170 2.71 4.34 -15.03
C GLU A 170 3.87 4.65 -14.08
N ASP A 171 3.77 4.22 -12.81
CA ASP A 171 4.75 4.53 -11.76
C ASP A 171 5.39 3.25 -11.20
N LEU A 172 6.72 3.15 -11.30
CA LEU A 172 7.48 2.04 -10.74
C LEU A 172 8.45 2.55 -9.66
N THR A 173 8.26 2.08 -8.43
CA THR A 173 9.15 2.35 -7.31
C THR A 173 9.88 1.09 -6.89
N CYS A 174 11.21 1.16 -6.84
CA CYS A 174 12.08 0.05 -6.48
C CYS A 174 12.91 0.43 -5.25
N GLU A 175 12.66 -0.25 -4.14
CA GLU A 175 13.37 -0.03 -2.88
C GLU A 175 14.15 -1.28 -2.46
N ARG A 176 15.46 -1.11 -2.25
CA ARG A 176 16.35 -2.16 -1.74
C ARG A 176 16.28 -3.43 -2.59
N LEU A 177 16.49 -3.27 -3.90
CA LEU A 177 16.61 -4.41 -4.80
C LEU A 177 17.99 -5.04 -4.66
N ILE A 178 18.02 -6.36 -4.53
CA ILE A 178 19.25 -7.16 -4.53
C ILE A 178 19.33 -7.91 -5.86
N ARG A 179 20.35 -7.62 -6.64
CA ARG A 179 20.63 -8.38 -7.86
C ARG A 179 21.69 -9.44 -7.59
N VAL A 180 21.45 -10.65 -8.06
CA VAL A 180 22.44 -11.73 -8.13
C VAL A 180 22.63 -12.07 -9.59
N GLY A 181 23.85 -11.94 -10.10
CA GLY A 181 24.22 -12.45 -11.42
C GLY A 181 24.44 -11.40 -12.52
N THR A 182 25.49 -11.65 -13.29
CA THR A 182 25.97 -10.94 -14.48
C THR A 182 25.51 -11.69 -15.73
N VAL A 183 24.25 -11.52 -16.13
CA VAL A 183 23.82 -11.86 -17.48
C VAL A 183 22.92 -10.75 -17.99
N GLU A 184 23.31 -10.18 -19.13
CA GLU A 184 22.57 -9.14 -19.82
C GLU A 184 21.19 -9.67 -20.22
N ALA A 185 20.17 -8.83 -20.12
CA ALA A 185 18.85 -9.20 -20.60
C ALA A 185 18.88 -9.36 -22.12
N SER A 186 18.22 -10.40 -22.64
CA SER A 186 18.04 -10.53 -24.09
C SER A 186 17.37 -9.26 -24.65
N PRO A 187 17.94 -8.62 -25.69
CA PRO A 187 17.47 -7.33 -26.20
C PRO A 187 16.02 -7.38 -26.70
N LEU A 188 15.53 -8.56 -27.09
CA LEU A 188 14.14 -8.78 -27.49
C LEU A 188 13.15 -8.59 -26.34
N VAL A 189 13.51 -9.04 -25.13
CA VAL A 189 12.67 -8.90 -23.93
C VAL A 189 12.60 -7.44 -23.52
N GLN A 190 13.72 -6.72 -23.65
CA GLN A 190 13.81 -5.31 -23.34
C GLN A 190 12.97 -4.45 -24.30
N LYS A 191 13.04 -4.72 -25.61
CA LYS A 191 12.27 -4.01 -26.64
C LYS A 191 10.77 -4.26 -26.56
N ARG A 192 10.35 -5.45 -26.15
CA ARG A 192 8.93 -5.77 -25.92
C ARG A 192 8.39 -5.07 -24.67
N LEU A 193 9.22 -4.94 -23.65
CA LEU A 193 8.85 -4.29 -22.39
C LEU A 193 8.85 -2.78 -22.49
N SER A 194 9.77 -2.16 -23.21
CA SER A 194 9.70 -0.70 -23.46
C SER A 194 8.44 -0.30 -24.22
N ARG A 195 7.92 -1.19 -25.06
CA ARG A 195 6.62 -1.00 -25.73
C ARG A 195 5.41 -1.24 -24.84
N GLN A 196 5.54 -2.08 -23.82
CA GLN A 196 4.42 -2.47 -22.94
C GLN A 196 4.34 -1.61 -21.67
N LEU A 197 5.48 -1.16 -21.16
CA LEU A 197 5.62 -0.35 -19.97
C LEU A 197 5.64 1.13 -20.37
N CYS A 198 4.49 1.77 -20.41
CA CYS A 198 4.35 3.21 -20.59
C CYS A 198 4.68 3.96 -19.27
N LEU A 199 5.87 3.73 -18.73
CA LEU A 199 6.29 4.30 -17.45
C LEU A 199 6.43 5.82 -17.59
N ARG A 200 5.73 6.56 -16.73
CA ARG A 200 5.87 7.99 -16.53
C ARG A 200 6.95 8.30 -15.50
N THR A 201 7.01 7.49 -14.44
CA THR A 201 7.92 7.71 -13.32
C THR A 201 8.65 6.43 -12.94
N LEU A 202 9.98 6.51 -12.83
CA LEU A 202 10.82 5.44 -12.30
C LEU A 202 11.61 5.99 -11.10
N ASN A 203 11.32 5.47 -9.90
CA ASN A 203 12.05 5.82 -8.68
C ASN A 203 12.84 4.61 -8.17
N VAL A 204 14.15 4.76 -8.01
CA VAL A 204 15.05 3.71 -7.55
C VAL A 204 15.83 4.21 -6.34
N SER A 205 15.47 3.75 -5.14
CA SER A 205 15.99 4.32 -3.88
C SER A 205 17.18 3.55 -3.27
N ALA A 206 17.48 2.34 -3.74
CA ALA A 206 18.70 1.59 -3.39
C ALA A 206 18.79 0.30 -4.22
N VAL A 207 19.86 0.14 -4.99
CA VAL A 207 20.21 -1.13 -5.64
C VAL A 207 21.50 -1.64 -5.00
N MET A 208 21.42 -2.79 -4.33
CA MET A 208 22.62 -3.53 -3.95
C MET A 208 22.88 -4.59 -5.02
N VAL A 209 23.92 -4.38 -5.83
CA VAL A 209 24.45 -5.42 -6.71
C VAL A 209 25.41 -6.25 -5.87
N VAL A 210 25.02 -7.48 -5.55
CA VAL A 210 25.96 -8.43 -4.93
C VAL A 210 26.46 -9.33 -6.06
N SER A 211 27.64 -8.98 -6.59
CA SER A 211 28.42 -9.86 -7.47
C SER A 211 28.98 -11.00 -6.62
N VAL A 212 28.29 -12.13 -6.61
CA VAL A 212 28.86 -13.38 -6.07
C VAL A 212 29.74 -13.95 -7.16
N TRP A 213 31.05 -13.69 -7.07
CA TRP A 213 32.05 -14.44 -7.83
C TRP A 213 32.10 -15.85 -7.22
N PHE A 214 31.58 -16.85 -7.93
CA PHE A 214 31.93 -18.23 -7.65
C PHE A 214 33.32 -18.46 -8.26
N LEU A 215 34.36 -18.16 -7.49
CA LEU A 215 35.64 -18.83 -7.65
C LEU A 215 35.64 -20.00 -6.68
N ASP A 216 35.97 -21.17 -7.19
CA ASP A 216 36.03 -22.43 -6.45
C ASP A 216 36.46 -22.26 -4.99
N GLY A 217 35.59 -22.68 -4.07
CA GLY A 217 36.01 -23.14 -2.75
C GLY A 217 36.33 -22.11 -1.65
N SER A 218 36.18 -20.79 -1.82
CA SER A 218 36.35 -19.85 -0.68
C SER A 218 35.59 -18.53 -0.84
N SER A 219 34.64 -18.26 0.06
CA SER A 219 33.78 -17.07 0.02
C SER A 219 34.51 -15.82 0.52
N ILE A 220 34.63 -14.79 -0.33
CA ILE A 220 34.97 -13.42 0.07
C ILE A 220 33.82 -12.50 -0.35
N PHE A 221 33.16 -11.88 0.63
CA PHE A 221 32.14 -10.85 0.41
C PHE A 221 32.84 -9.50 0.17
N SER A 222 32.64 -8.88 -1.00
CA SER A 222 32.91 -7.45 -1.18
C SER A 222 31.59 -6.71 -1.38
N SER A 223 31.37 -5.66 -0.57
CA SER A 223 30.20 -4.80 -0.62
C SER A 223 30.61 -3.45 -1.20
N ASP A 224 30.53 -3.29 -2.52
CA ASP A 224 30.66 -1.97 -3.13
C ASP A 224 29.37 -1.18 -2.95
N ARG A 225 29.42 -0.20 -2.04
CA ARG A 225 28.37 0.79 -1.85
C ARG A 225 28.51 1.87 -2.91
N TYR A 226 27.66 1.82 -3.94
CA TYR A 226 27.49 2.93 -4.88
C TYR A 226 26.49 3.94 -4.29
N PHE A 227 26.97 5.11 -3.87
CA PHE A 227 26.15 6.28 -3.61
C PHE A 227 26.23 7.21 -4.83
N PRO A 228 25.13 7.54 -5.52
CA PRO A 228 25.14 8.66 -6.46
C PRO A 228 25.17 9.97 -5.65
N ARG A 229 26.05 10.89 -6.06
CA ARG A 229 26.03 12.30 -5.64
C ARG A 229 24.95 13.07 -6.38
#